data_AF-A0A0D2VRT8-F1
#
_entry.id   AF-A0A0D2VRT8-F1
#
_cell.length_a   1.000
_cell.length_b   1.000
_cell.length_c   1.000
_cell.angle_alpha   90.00
_cell.angle_beta   90.00
_cell.angle_gamma   90.00
#
_symmetry.space_group_name_H-M   'P 1'
#
loop_
_entity.id
_entity.type
_entity.pdbx_description
1 polymer ?
#
loop_
_entity_poly.entity_id
_entity_poly.type
_entity_poly.pdbx_seq_one_letter_code
_entity_poly.pdbx_strand_id
1 'polypeptide(L)'
;MQMDTSTSYDAGLLASLLSQHHPAQQASASSSSSDTANGQLERRAEASYASFNERFQVTQQRLFERQYSHIYFDRLHALKPIVLKRAQDRWTKPAAGLPAPSFVNQLVHLEIGRRCFAVGTLYKEMTLKPSILKEIAEERDLVPQPPRARYTSDDDFIVLEDSSGRVRLGGNFPSSELVTGDVVAVLGTEQSGGEFVVEEWLMAGPAPQPALDTASRMRGDELDPHVAIVSGLELGKSDQDPLALELLSEFLCGNLGGELNKDLAASVVRVVVAGNSLFNQKELEEASKPKYMARNAVSLGLQTTQQLDSILSNIASTCPVDVMSGPLDPTNHILPQQPLHRCLFPRAYALQTFQTVPNPYHVAVDGVQ
;
A
#
# COMPACT_ATOMS: atom_id res chain seq x y z
N MET A 1 -33.09 -9.24 9.22
CA MET A 1 -33.32 -7.79 9.17
C MET A 1 -32.14 -7.20 8.42
N GLN A 2 -32.32 -6.99 7.11
CA GLN A 2 -31.30 -6.48 6.19
C GLN A 2 -30.89 -5.06 6.61
N MET A 3 -29.59 -4.81 6.75
CA MET A 3 -29.05 -3.46 6.73
C MET A 3 -28.15 -3.32 5.52
N ASP A 4 -28.56 -2.41 4.63
CA ASP A 4 -27.80 -1.89 3.51
C ASP A 4 -26.49 -1.27 3.99
N THR A 5 -25.40 -1.57 3.29
CA THR A 5 -24.11 -0.87 3.42
C THR A 5 -23.84 -0.10 2.14
N SER A 6 -24.56 1.00 1.96
CA SER A 6 -24.16 2.07 1.05
C SER A 6 -23.25 3.02 1.82
N THR A 7 -21.96 3.00 1.52
CA THR A 7 -21.03 4.07 1.90
C THR A 7 -21.36 5.27 1.02
N SER A 8 -22.20 6.17 1.50
CA SER A 8 -22.43 7.46 0.86
C SER A 8 -21.18 8.31 1.02
N TYR A 9 -20.45 8.51 -0.07
CA TYR A 9 -19.47 9.60 -0.14
C TYR A 9 -20.21 10.92 0.09
N ASP A 10 -19.76 11.69 1.08
CA ASP A 10 -20.33 13.01 1.38
C ASP A 10 -19.91 13.99 0.27
N ALA A 11 -20.71 14.02 -0.80
CA ALA A 11 -20.56 14.92 -1.93
C ALA A 11 -20.58 16.41 -1.52
N GLY A 12 -21.07 16.74 -0.32
CA GLY A 12 -21.09 18.09 0.23
C GLY A 12 -19.70 18.63 0.56
N LEU A 13 -18.77 17.77 1.01
CA LEU A 13 -17.43 18.22 1.41
C LEU A 13 -16.56 18.57 0.19
N LEU A 14 -16.62 17.75 -0.86
CA LEU A 14 -15.96 17.99 -2.16
C LEU A 14 -16.53 19.23 -2.88
N ALA A 15 -17.84 19.45 -2.80
CA ALA A 15 -18.47 20.65 -3.37
C ALA A 15 -18.04 21.94 -2.64
N SER A 16 -17.74 21.87 -1.33
CA SER A 16 -17.27 23.02 -0.55
C SER A 16 -15.82 23.41 -0.83
N LEU A 17 -14.96 22.43 -1.19
CA LEU A 17 -13.58 22.67 -1.58
C LEU A 17 -13.49 23.23 -3.01
N LEU A 18 -14.42 22.82 -3.89
CA LEU A 18 -14.52 23.33 -5.26
C LEU A 18 -15.21 24.72 -5.35
N SER A 19 -16.00 25.13 -4.37
CA SER A 19 -16.70 26.44 -4.41
C SER A 19 -15.89 27.62 -3.85
N GLN A 20 -14.80 27.37 -3.12
CA GLN A 20 -13.98 28.45 -2.56
C GLN A 20 -13.09 29.18 -3.59
N HIS A 21 -13.02 28.68 -4.83
CA HIS A 21 -12.30 29.32 -5.93
C HIS A 21 -13.18 29.53 -7.17
N HIS A 22 -14.24 30.33 -7.05
CA HIS A 22 -14.86 30.96 -8.23
C HIS A 22 -15.49 32.31 -7.90
N PRO A 23 -15.09 33.39 -8.60
CA PRO A 23 -16.00 34.43 -9.02
C PRO A 23 -16.46 34.12 -10.45
N ALA A 24 -17.71 33.68 -10.60
CA ALA A 24 -18.40 33.68 -11.88
C ALA A 24 -18.96 35.07 -12.17
N GLN A 25 -18.59 35.66 -13.32
CA GLN A 25 -19.42 36.44 -14.26
C GLN A 25 -18.57 37.43 -15.07
N GLN A 26 -18.36 37.17 -16.38
CA GLN A 26 -19.12 37.83 -17.46
C GLN A 26 -18.54 37.56 -18.86
N ALA A 27 -19.47 37.48 -19.81
CA ALA A 27 -19.38 37.79 -21.23
C ALA A 27 -18.76 36.74 -22.18
N SER A 28 -19.69 35.98 -22.78
CA SER A 28 -19.64 35.48 -24.14
C SER A 28 -19.31 36.59 -25.16
N ALA A 29 -18.24 36.44 -25.91
CA ALA A 29 -18.05 37.07 -27.22
C ALA A 29 -17.06 36.23 -28.05
N SER A 30 -17.57 35.30 -28.84
CA SER A 30 -16.81 34.72 -29.96
C SER A 30 -16.92 35.68 -31.14
N SER A 31 -15.90 36.52 -31.33
CA SER A 31 -15.67 37.25 -32.58
C SER A 31 -14.24 36.96 -33.05
N SER A 32 -14.15 36.46 -34.27
CA SER A 32 -12.95 36.14 -35.03
C SER A 32 -11.84 37.19 -34.94
N SER A 33 -10.66 36.77 -34.51
CA SER A 33 -9.40 37.22 -35.09
C SER A 33 -8.39 36.07 -35.01
N SER A 34 -7.84 35.74 -36.16
CA SER A 34 -6.85 34.70 -36.39
C SER A 34 -5.49 35.13 -35.82
N ASP A 35 -5.11 34.51 -34.71
CA ASP A 35 -3.71 34.25 -34.36
C ASP A 35 -3.67 32.84 -33.76
N THR A 36 -3.57 31.84 -34.63
CA THR A 36 -3.19 30.48 -34.24
C THR A 36 -1.71 30.48 -33.87
N ALA A 37 -1.42 30.97 -32.66
CA ALA A 37 -0.27 30.47 -31.92
C ALA A 37 -0.60 29.01 -31.56
N ASN A 38 0.11 28.09 -32.21
CA ASN A 38 0.08 26.67 -31.90
C ASN A 38 0.41 26.51 -30.40
N GLY A 39 -0.61 26.31 -29.55
CA GLY A 39 -0.46 26.20 -28.11
C GLY A 39 0.15 24.86 -27.70
N GLN A 40 1.38 24.60 -28.14
CA GLN A 40 2.25 23.57 -27.56
C GLN A 40 2.64 24.01 -26.15
N LEU A 41 2.69 23.07 -25.21
CA LEU A 41 3.28 23.29 -23.89
C LEU A 41 4.75 23.68 -24.06
N GLU A 42 5.08 24.97 -23.90
CA GLU A 42 6.45 25.46 -24.05
C GLU A 42 7.32 25.19 -22.81
N ARG A 43 6.73 24.85 -21.65
CA ARG A 43 7.45 24.68 -20.37
C ARG A 43 6.74 23.67 -19.45
N ARG A 44 7.51 22.82 -18.75
CA ARG A 44 7.07 21.96 -17.64
C ARG A 44 7.85 22.30 -16.38
N ALA A 45 7.25 22.09 -15.21
CA ALA A 45 7.96 22.20 -13.94
C ALA A 45 9.04 21.11 -13.84
N GLU A 46 10.12 21.42 -13.12
CA GLU A 46 11.21 20.48 -12.86
C GLU A 46 11.30 20.19 -11.36
N ALA A 47 11.70 18.98 -11.00
CA ALA A 47 11.87 18.57 -9.62
C ALA A 47 13.09 17.65 -9.47
N SER A 48 13.78 17.78 -8.34
CA SER A 48 14.83 16.82 -7.97
C SER A 48 14.23 15.44 -7.68
N TYR A 49 15.00 14.38 -7.94
CA TYR A 49 14.59 13.00 -7.73
C TYR A 49 15.72 12.18 -7.10
N ALA A 50 15.39 11.42 -6.05
CA ALA A 50 16.30 10.44 -5.44
C ALA A 50 15.56 9.13 -5.14
N SER A 51 16.15 8.00 -5.51
CA SER A 51 15.60 6.66 -5.29
C SER A 51 16.27 5.99 -4.10
N PHE A 52 15.50 5.31 -3.25
CA PHE A 52 15.99 4.59 -2.07
C PHE A 52 15.60 3.11 -2.10
N ASN A 53 15.48 2.56 -3.31
CA ASN A 53 14.85 1.26 -3.56
C ASN A 53 15.77 0.05 -3.48
N GLU A 54 17.08 0.26 -3.30
CA GLU A 54 18.09 -0.80 -3.23
C GLU A 54 17.74 -1.85 -2.16
N ARG A 55 17.16 -1.43 -1.03
CA ARG A 55 16.68 -2.30 0.06
C ARG A 55 15.54 -3.25 -0.32
N PHE A 56 14.86 -3.00 -1.43
CA PHE A 56 13.76 -3.83 -1.94
C PHE A 56 14.17 -4.69 -3.15
N GLN A 57 15.39 -4.51 -3.66
CA GLN A 57 15.91 -5.30 -4.76
C GLN A 57 16.53 -6.60 -4.25
N VAL A 58 15.98 -7.72 -4.69
CA VAL A 58 16.49 -9.06 -4.36
C VAL A 58 17.47 -9.46 -5.46
N THR A 59 18.72 -9.05 -5.31
CA THR A 59 19.79 -9.25 -6.31
C THR A 59 20.55 -10.57 -6.15
N GLN A 60 20.47 -11.22 -4.99
CA GLN A 60 21.09 -12.52 -4.74
C GLN A 60 20.21 -13.67 -5.26
N GLN A 61 20.84 -14.81 -5.56
CA GLN A 61 20.11 -16.06 -5.85
C GLN A 61 19.06 -16.27 -4.75
N ARG A 62 17.78 -16.33 -5.14
CA ARG A 62 16.67 -16.48 -4.21
C ARG A 62 16.82 -17.82 -3.47
N LEU A 63 17.27 -17.75 -2.21
CA LEU A 63 17.41 -18.93 -1.35
C LEU A 63 16.07 -19.22 -0.68
N PHE A 64 15.31 -20.15 -1.26
CA PHE A 64 14.00 -20.57 -0.76
C PHE A 64 14.06 -21.65 0.34
N GLU A 65 15.26 -22.02 0.79
CA GLU A 65 15.48 -23.08 1.78
C GLU A 65 15.27 -22.62 3.23
N ARG A 66 15.18 -21.29 3.46
CA ARG A 66 15.04 -20.72 4.81
C ARG A 66 13.58 -20.74 5.28
N GLN A 67 13.39 -21.00 6.57
CA GLN A 67 12.08 -20.94 7.21
C GLN A 67 11.66 -19.50 7.55
N TYR A 68 10.34 -19.25 7.63
CA TYR A 68 9.78 -17.93 7.94
C TYR A 68 10.02 -17.44 9.38
N SER A 69 10.46 -18.31 10.29
CA SER A 69 10.71 -17.97 11.70
C SER A 69 11.73 -16.83 11.87
N HIS A 70 12.73 -16.75 11.00
CA HIS A 70 13.75 -15.70 11.02
C HIS A 70 13.14 -14.29 10.88
N ILE A 71 12.08 -14.13 10.08
CA ILE A 71 11.42 -12.83 9.87
C ILE A 71 10.81 -12.31 11.19
N TYR A 72 10.16 -13.20 11.95
CA TYR A 72 9.56 -12.84 13.23
C TYR A 72 10.61 -12.57 14.30
N PHE A 73 11.68 -13.35 14.32
CA PHE A 73 12.82 -13.13 15.22
C PHE A 73 13.46 -11.76 14.98
N ASP A 74 13.80 -11.44 13.73
CA ASP A 74 14.44 -10.17 13.37
C ASP A 74 13.51 -8.98 13.64
N ARG A 75 12.20 -9.14 13.37
CA ARG A 75 11.19 -8.11 13.67
C ARG A 75 11.11 -7.83 15.17
N LEU A 76 10.99 -8.87 16.00
CA LEU A 76 10.94 -8.70 17.45
C LEU A 76 12.25 -8.11 17.97
N HIS A 77 13.39 -8.58 17.47
CA HIS A 77 14.70 -8.07 17.86
C HIS A 77 14.86 -6.57 17.55
N ALA A 78 14.43 -6.13 16.36
CA ALA A 78 14.53 -4.72 15.96
C ALA A 78 13.55 -3.81 16.72
N LEU A 79 12.32 -4.26 16.97
CA LEU A 79 11.27 -3.43 17.58
C LEU A 79 11.23 -3.48 19.10
N LYS A 80 11.64 -4.58 19.74
CA LYS A 80 11.57 -4.75 21.20
C LYS A 80 12.25 -3.61 21.98
N PRO A 81 13.46 -3.12 21.63
CA PRO A 81 14.08 -2.02 22.36
C PRO A 81 13.29 -0.71 22.29
N ILE A 82 12.68 -0.41 21.13
CA ILE A 82 11.89 0.81 20.90
C ILE A 82 10.59 0.75 21.71
N VAL A 83 9.88 -0.37 21.61
CA VAL A 83 8.63 -0.64 22.31
C VAL A 83 8.85 -0.65 23.83
N LEU A 84 9.92 -1.31 24.29
CA LEU A 84 10.28 -1.40 25.71
C LEU A 84 10.58 -0.02 26.30
N LYS A 85 11.35 0.82 25.60
CA LYS A 85 11.65 2.17 26.07
C LYS A 85 10.37 2.98 26.26
N ARG A 86 9.44 2.93 25.29
CA ARG A 86 8.15 3.62 25.38
C ARG A 86 7.29 3.09 26.54
N ALA A 87 7.27 1.78 26.73
CA ALA A 87 6.58 1.14 27.84
C ALA A 87 7.14 1.60 29.19
N GLN A 88 8.47 1.66 29.33
CA GLN A 88 9.13 2.19 30.52
C GLN A 88 8.75 3.65 30.75
N ASP A 89 8.91 4.51 29.75
CA ASP A 89 8.60 5.94 29.85
C ASP A 89 7.14 6.23 30.26
N ARG A 90 6.22 5.31 29.93
CA ARG A 90 4.79 5.41 30.25
C ARG A 90 4.44 4.80 31.61
N TRP A 91 4.94 3.60 31.91
CA TRP A 91 4.43 2.77 33.02
C TRP A 91 5.33 2.73 34.26
N THR A 92 6.63 3.06 34.16
CA THR A 92 7.52 3.03 35.34
C THR A 92 7.55 4.34 36.12
N LYS A 93 6.84 5.37 35.63
CA LYS A 93 6.62 6.60 36.40
C LYS A 93 5.71 6.29 37.59
N PRO A 94 6.00 6.80 38.80
CA PRO A 94 5.16 6.55 39.97
C PRO A 94 3.76 7.11 39.74
N ALA A 95 2.78 6.23 39.53
CA ALA A 95 1.38 6.59 39.67
C ALA A 95 1.03 6.57 41.16
N ALA A 96 0.25 7.55 41.63
CA ALA A 96 -0.08 7.68 43.03
C ALA A 96 -0.74 6.41 43.59
N GLY A 97 -0.04 5.70 44.49
CA GLY A 97 -0.59 4.61 45.31
C GLY A 97 -0.36 3.18 44.84
N LEU A 98 0.32 2.93 43.71
CA LEU A 98 0.63 1.57 43.23
C LEU A 98 2.13 1.37 43.02
N PRO A 99 2.70 0.19 43.33
CA PRO A 99 4.06 -0.14 42.95
C PRO A 99 4.19 -0.13 41.42
N ALA A 100 5.32 0.38 40.94
CA ALA A 100 5.63 0.38 39.51
C ALA A 100 5.64 -1.06 38.99
N PRO A 101 4.98 -1.35 37.86
CA PRO A 101 4.98 -2.69 37.29
C PRO A 101 6.39 -3.07 36.86
N SER A 102 6.78 -4.34 37.09
CA SER A 102 8.08 -4.84 36.67
C SER A 102 8.06 -5.31 35.22
N PHE A 103 9.15 -5.06 34.50
CA PHE A 103 9.36 -5.64 33.18
C PHE A 103 9.67 -7.14 33.28
N VAL A 104 8.98 -7.95 32.50
CA VAL A 104 9.24 -9.38 32.34
C VAL A 104 9.87 -9.59 30.97
N ASN A 105 11.15 -9.99 30.96
CA ASN A 105 11.92 -10.11 29.71
C ASN A 105 11.54 -11.33 28.87
N GLN A 106 11.09 -12.41 29.52
CA GLN A 106 10.70 -13.68 28.92
C GLN A 106 9.32 -14.07 29.44
N LEU A 107 8.38 -14.36 28.55
CA LEU A 107 6.99 -14.70 28.91
C LEU A 107 6.88 -15.91 29.85
N VAL A 108 7.82 -16.85 29.80
CA VAL A 108 7.86 -17.99 30.73
C VAL A 108 8.08 -17.59 32.20
N HIS A 109 8.53 -16.35 32.46
CA HIS A 109 8.73 -15.81 33.81
C HIS A 109 7.57 -14.92 34.30
N LEU A 110 6.41 -14.98 33.64
CA LEU A 110 5.20 -14.36 34.18
C LEU A 110 4.80 -15.04 35.50
N GLU A 111 4.34 -14.22 36.46
CA GLU A 111 3.94 -14.68 37.79
C GLU A 111 2.45 -14.38 37.98
N ILE A 112 1.69 -15.41 38.37
CA ILE A 112 0.25 -15.29 38.63
C ILE A 112 -0.02 -14.22 39.70
N GLY A 113 -0.96 -13.31 39.40
CA GLY A 113 -1.38 -12.24 40.30
C GLY A 113 -0.39 -11.07 40.40
N ARG A 114 0.75 -11.12 39.71
CA ARG A 114 1.73 -10.03 39.70
C ARG A 114 1.51 -9.11 38.50
N ARG A 115 1.26 -7.83 38.81
CA ARG A 115 1.16 -6.78 37.81
C ARG A 115 2.53 -6.51 37.17
N CYS A 116 2.63 -6.72 35.86
CA CYS A 116 3.86 -6.61 35.12
C CYS A 116 3.60 -6.19 33.67
N PHE A 117 4.67 -5.89 32.93
CA PHE A 117 4.57 -5.69 31.50
C PHE A 117 5.60 -6.50 30.73
N ALA A 118 5.22 -6.94 29.54
CA ALA A 118 6.03 -7.75 28.65
C ALA A 118 5.95 -7.23 27.21
N VAL A 119 6.95 -7.58 26.39
CA VAL A 119 7.01 -7.23 24.98
C VAL A 119 7.12 -8.50 24.16
N GLY A 120 6.26 -8.64 23.16
CA GLY A 120 6.20 -9.82 22.30
C GLY A 120 5.55 -9.52 20.96
N THR A 121 5.44 -10.55 20.14
CA THR A 121 4.77 -10.52 18.84
C THR A 121 3.37 -11.08 18.99
N LEU A 122 2.37 -10.40 18.43
CA LEU A 122 1.00 -10.88 18.43
C LEU A 122 0.82 -12.01 17.42
N TYR A 123 0.10 -13.04 17.84
CA TYR A 123 -0.44 -14.07 16.97
C TYR A 123 -1.95 -14.14 17.19
N LYS A 124 -2.72 -13.87 16.14
CA LYS A 124 -4.17 -13.96 16.14
C LYS A 124 -4.59 -15.34 15.62
N GLU A 125 -5.17 -16.15 16.50
CA GLU A 125 -5.81 -17.39 16.11
C GLU A 125 -7.21 -17.04 15.59
N MET A 126 -7.44 -17.34 14.31
CA MET A 126 -8.64 -16.92 13.59
C MET A 126 -9.45 -18.12 13.16
N THR A 127 -10.70 -18.22 13.62
CA THR A 127 -11.54 -19.40 13.40
C THR A 127 -11.84 -19.63 11.92
N LEU A 128 -12.03 -18.55 11.16
CA LEU A 128 -12.39 -18.60 9.74
C LEU A 128 -11.17 -18.65 8.81
N LYS A 129 -9.94 -18.56 9.34
CA LYS A 129 -8.73 -18.58 8.51
C LYS A 129 -8.59 -19.94 7.81
N PRO A 130 -8.40 -19.96 6.48
CA PRO A 130 -8.26 -21.20 5.73
C PRO A 130 -7.02 -21.96 6.20
N SER A 131 -7.14 -23.28 6.26
CA SER A 131 -6.05 -24.18 6.65
C SER A 131 -5.84 -25.22 5.56
N ILE A 132 -4.66 -25.16 4.93
CA ILE A 132 -4.24 -26.13 3.91
C ILE A 132 -4.30 -27.56 4.47
N LEU A 133 -3.96 -27.75 5.76
CA LEU A 133 -4.02 -29.06 6.39
C LEU A 133 -5.46 -29.57 6.58
N LYS A 134 -6.41 -28.69 6.88
CA LYS A 134 -7.84 -29.07 6.95
C LYS A 134 -8.36 -29.43 5.56
N GLU A 135 -8.01 -28.62 4.56
CA GLU A 135 -8.37 -28.86 3.17
C GLU A 135 -7.88 -30.22 2.68
N ILE A 136 -6.59 -30.54 2.88
CA ILE A 136 -6.00 -31.84 2.52
C ILE A 136 -6.63 -33.00 3.31
N ALA A 137 -6.85 -32.83 4.62
CA ALA A 137 -7.44 -33.88 5.45
C ALA A 137 -8.88 -34.22 5.05
N GLU A 138 -9.59 -33.24 4.49
CA GLU A 138 -10.99 -33.34 4.08
C GLU A 138 -11.14 -33.64 2.56
N GLU A 139 -10.07 -34.00 1.83
CA GLU A 139 -10.01 -34.32 0.38
C GLU A 139 -10.81 -35.60 -0.05
N ARG A 140 -12.04 -35.74 0.43
CA ARG A 140 -13.04 -36.67 -0.11
C ARG A 140 -14.34 -35.94 -0.43
N ASP A 141 -14.34 -35.10 -1.48
CA ASP A 141 -15.49 -34.35 -2.01
C ASP A 141 -15.79 -33.00 -1.34
N LEU A 142 -14.78 -32.16 -1.09
CA LEU A 142 -15.03 -30.75 -0.77
C LEU A 142 -14.97 -29.83 -1.99
N VAL A 143 -16.06 -29.08 -2.15
CA VAL A 143 -16.09 -27.87 -2.98
C VAL A 143 -15.16 -26.85 -2.33
N PRO A 144 -14.28 -26.16 -3.09
CA PRO A 144 -13.45 -25.09 -2.56
C PRO A 144 -14.31 -24.08 -1.80
N GLN A 145 -13.91 -23.75 -0.58
CA GLN A 145 -14.63 -22.74 0.19
C GLN A 145 -14.58 -21.41 -0.57
N PRO A 146 -15.72 -20.71 -0.72
CA PRO A 146 -15.73 -19.46 -1.46
C PRO A 146 -14.78 -18.45 -0.80
N PRO A 147 -14.07 -17.62 -1.59
CA PRO A 147 -13.24 -16.56 -1.06
C PRO A 147 -14.06 -15.67 -0.13
N ARG A 148 -13.54 -15.41 1.08
CA ARG A 148 -14.19 -14.52 2.03
C ARG A 148 -13.55 -13.14 1.92
N ALA A 149 -14.37 -12.10 1.94
CA ALA A 149 -13.86 -10.72 2.04
C ALA A 149 -13.13 -10.46 3.37
N ARG A 150 -13.53 -11.17 4.45
CA ARG A 150 -12.93 -11.08 5.78
C ARG A 150 -12.88 -12.45 6.45
N TYR A 151 -11.85 -12.67 7.24
CA TYR A 151 -11.67 -13.89 8.04
C TYR A 151 -11.83 -13.68 9.55
N THR A 152 -12.22 -12.47 9.98
CA THR A 152 -12.40 -12.13 11.40
C THR A 152 -13.69 -12.72 11.95
N SER A 153 -13.64 -13.20 13.20
CA SER A 153 -14.78 -13.71 13.96
C SER A 153 -14.72 -13.22 15.41
N ASP A 154 -15.88 -13.15 16.08
CA ASP A 154 -15.96 -12.86 17.52
C ASP A 154 -15.32 -13.97 18.38
N ASP A 155 -15.14 -15.17 17.81
CA ASP A 155 -14.47 -16.31 18.45
C ASP A 155 -12.94 -16.24 18.32
N ASP A 156 -12.39 -15.26 17.59
CA ASP A 156 -10.94 -15.07 17.44
C ASP A 156 -10.31 -14.67 18.78
N PHE A 157 -9.10 -15.15 19.05
CA PHE A 157 -8.33 -14.74 20.22
C PHE A 157 -6.89 -14.40 19.87
N ILE A 158 -6.27 -13.58 20.72
CA ILE A 158 -4.89 -13.14 20.53
C ILE A 158 -3.98 -13.78 21.56
N VAL A 159 -2.82 -14.16 21.09
CA VAL A 159 -1.72 -14.69 21.87
C VAL A 159 -0.53 -13.74 21.72
N LEU A 160 0.15 -13.47 22.82
CA LEU A 160 1.45 -12.79 22.81
C LEU A 160 2.55 -13.86 22.82
N GLU A 161 3.49 -13.78 21.89
CA GLU A 161 4.59 -14.73 21.74
C GLU A 161 5.96 -14.05 21.88
N ASP A 162 6.91 -14.75 22.46
CA ASP A 162 8.33 -14.41 22.42
C ASP A 162 9.17 -15.68 22.19
N SER A 163 10.50 -15.59 22.33
CA SER A 163 11.39 -16.75 22.15
C SER A 163 11.26 -17.81 23.25
N SER A 164 10.61 -17.50 24.37
CA SER A 164 10.49 -18.39 25.53
C SER A 164 9.14 -19.11 25.60
N GLY A 165 8.07 -18.51 25.09
CA GLY A 165 6.75 -19.07 25.18
C GLY A 165 5.66 -18.15 24.64
N ARG A 166 4.43 -18.44 25.07
CA ARG A 166 3.23 -17.75 24.60
C ARG A 166 2.19 -17.64 25.71
N VAL A 167 1.43 -16.55 25.73
CA VAL A 167 0.35 -16.33 26.69
C VAL A 167 -0.89 -15.78 25.99
N ARG A 168 -2.08 -16.28 26.33
CA ARG A 168 -3.34 -15.77 25.77
C ARG A 168 -3.62 -14.40 26.38
N LEU A 169 -4.00 -13.44 25.54
CA LEU A 169 -4.40 -12.11 25.98
C LEU A 169 -5.92 -12.06 26.18
N GLY A 170 -6.32 -11.52 27.32
CA GLY A 170 -7.72 -11.29 27.69
C GLY A 170 -7.96 -9.86 28.18
N GLY A 171 -9.17 -9.63 28.70
CA GLY A 171 -9.61 -8.30 29.13
C GLY A 171 -10.07 -7.43 27.95
N ASN A 172 -10.00 -6.11 28.12
CA ASN A 172 -10.44 -5.14 27.10
C ASN A 172 -9.36 -4.90 26.03
N PHE A 173 -8.86 -5.96 25.42
CA PHE A 173 -7.83 -5.90 24.39
C PHE A 173 -8.50 -5.83 22.99
N PRO A 174 -8.15 -4.86 22.13
CA PRO A 174 -8.87 -4.60 20.87
C PRO A 174 -8.51 -5.64 19.80
N SER A 175 -9.04 -6.85 19.93
CA SER A 175 -8.67 -7.97 19.08
C SER A 175 -9.03 -7.78 17.60
N SER A 176 -10.02 -6.95 17.30
CA SER A 176 -10.45 -6.60 15.95
C SER A 176 -9.52 -5.62 15.24
N GLU A 177 -8.77 -4.80 15.98
CA GLU A 177 -7.90 -3.74 15.42
C GLU A 177 -6.45 -4.21 15.18
N LEU A 178 -6.06 -5.32 15.80
CA LEU A 178 -4.69 -5.83 15.78
C LEU A 178 -4.56 -7.07 14.89
N VAL A 179 -3.37 -7.25 14.32
CA VAL A 179 -3.08 -8.33 13.37
C VAL A 179 -1.88 -9.18 13.81
N THR A 180 -1.82 -10.39 13.28
CA THR A 180 -0.66 -11.27 13.50
C THR A 180 0.62 -10.62 13.00
N GLY A 181 1.65 -10.63 13.84
CA GLY A 181 2.97 -10.12 13.55
C GLY A 181 3.27 -8.73 14.12
N ASP A 182 2.30 -8.06 14.76
CA ASP A 182 2.52 -6.79 15.44
C ASP A 182 3.38 -6.99 16.69
N VAL A 183 4.39 -6.13 16.90
CA VAL A 183 5.21 -6.14 18.12
C VAL A 183 4.67 -5.09 19.09
N VAL A 184 4.18 -5.56 20.24
CA VAL A 184 3.51 -4.72 21.23
C VAL A 184 4.10 -4.91 22.61
N ALA A 185 3.95 -3.89 23.46
CA ALA A 185 4.04 -4.05 24.90
C ALA A 185 2.64 -4.17 25.47
N VAL A 186 2.45 -5.10 26.42
CA VAL A 186 1.22 -5.22 27.20
C VAL A 186 1.53 -5.07 28.68
N LEU A 187 0.70 -4.31 29.38
CA LEU A 187 0.69 -4.17 30.84
C LEU A 187 -0.56 -4.88 31.37
N GLY A 188 -0.40 -5.67 32.41
CA GLY A 188 -1.50 -6.42 32.99
C GLY A 188 -1.07 -7.42 34.03
N THR A 189 -1.91 -8.41 34.25
CA THR A 189 -1.70 -9.44 35.27
C THR A 189 -2.10 -10.81 34.74
N GLU A 190 -1.24 -11.80 34.93
CA GLU A 190 -1.56 -13.20 34.64
C GLU A 190 -2.53 -13.75 35.69
N GLN A 191 -3.62 -14.37 35.21
CA GLN A 191 -4.61 -15.02 36.06
C GLN A 191 -4.31 -16.51 36.22
N SER A 192 -4.89 -17.16 37.22
CA SER A 192 -4.72 -18.60 37.47
C SER A 192 -5.15 -19.51 36.31
N GLY A 193 -5.96 -18.99 35.37
CA GLY A 193 -6.36 -19.67 34.14
C GLY A 193 -5.34 -19.63 33.00
N GLY A 194 -4.15 -19.04 33.19
CA GLY A 194 -3.11 -18.89 32.16
C GLY A 194 -3.40 -17.80 31.12
N GLU A 195 -4.40 -16.96 31.38
CA GLU A 195 -4.74 -15.79 30.59
C GLU A 195 -4.09 -14.54 31.20
N PHE A 196 -3.47 -13.71 30.36
CA PHE A 196 -2.93 -12.42 30.73
C PHE A 196 -3.99 -11.33 30.48
N VAL A 197 -4.56 -10.80 31.55
CA VAL A 197 -5.58 -9.77 31.47
C VAL A 197 -4.91 -8.42 31.24
N VAL A 198 -5.11 -7.85 30.05
CA VAL A 198 -4.47 -6.61 29.62
C VAL A 198 -5.21 -5.40 30.19
N GLU A 199 -4.46 -4.51 30.85
CA GLU A 199 -4.92 -3.21 31.33
C GLU A 199 -4.63 -2.10 30.31
N GLU A 200 -3.39 -2.09 29.79
CA GLU A 200 -2.92 -1.14 28.79
C GLU A 200 -1.97 -1.83 27.80
N TRP A 201 -1.85 -1.27 26.61
CA TRP A 201 -0.92 -1.75 25.59
C TRP A 201 -0.37 -0.58 24.76
N LEU A 202 0.76 -0.80 24.09
CA LEU A 202 1.32 0.17 23.16
C LEU A 202 2.19 -0.49 22.07
N MET A 203 2.37 0.25 20.97
CA MET A 203 3.26 -0.10 19.85
C MET A 203 4.50 0.81 19.84
N ALA A 204 5.41 0.53 18.90
CA ALA A 204 6.61 1.34 18.66
C ALA A 204 6.28 2.82 18.33
N GLY A 205 5.10 3.06 17.75
CA GLY A 205 4.71 4.39 17.25
C GLY A 205 5.47 4.78 15.98
N PRO A 206 5.27 6.01 15.48
CA PRO A 206 5.97 6.50 14.30
C PRO A 206 7.48 6.63 14.55
N ALA A 207 8.27 6.36 13.52
CA ALA A 207 9.70 6.65 13.53
C ALA A 207 9.95 8.17 13.50
N PRO A 208 11.12 8.64 13.96
CA PRO A 208 11.49 10.05 13.81
C PRO A 208 11.42 10.50 12.35
N GLN A 209 10.74 11.62 12.10
CA GLN A 209 10.61 12.22 10.77
C GLN A 209 11.31 13.59 10.76
N PRO A 210 12.31 13.81 9.88
CA PRO A 210 12.90 15.13 9.69
C PRO A 210 11.84 16.16 9.24
N ALA A 211 12.01 17.42 9.64
CA ALA A 211 11.16 18.49 9.16
C ALA A 211 11.37 18.72 7.65
N LEU A 212 10.29 18.97 6.92
CA LEU A 212 10.36 19.32 5.50
C LEU A 212 11.00 20.71 5.34
N ASP A 213 12.01 20.82 4.47
CA ASP A 213 12.57 22.12 4.11
C ASP A 213 11.61 22.86 3.18
N THR A 214 10.84 23.80 3.74
CA THR A 214 9.89 24.63 2.99
C THR A 214 10.53 25.88 2.38
N ALA A 215 11.75 26.24 2.78
CA ALA A 215 12.43 27.42 2.26
C ALA A 215 12.88 27.22 0.81
N SER A 216 13.23 25.98 0.43
CA SER A 216 13.58 25.58 -0.92
C SER A 216 12.43 25.68 -1.93
N ARG A 217 11.18 25.69 -1.45
CA ARG A 217 9.93 25.77 -2.23
C ARG A 217 9.45 27.21 -2.48
N MET A 218 10.07 28.20 -1.86
CA MET A 218 9.82 29.63 -2.16
C MET A 218 10.72 30.16 -3.29
N ARG A 219 11.37 29.27 -4.05
CA ARG A 219 11.98 29.66 -5.34
C ARG A 219 10.84 30.11 -6.24
N GLY A 220 10.94 31.31 -6.80
CA GLY A 220 9.90 31.95 -7.62
C GLY A 220 9.66 31.28 -8.97
N ASP A 221 9.53 29.95 -9.00
CA ASP A 221 8.99 29.22 -10.14
C ASP A 221 7.49 29.52 -10.25
N GLU A 222 7.02 29.71 -11.49
CA GLU A 222 5.63 30.09 -11.77
C GLU A 222 4.63 28.95 -11.51
N LEU A 223 5.11 27.71 -11.41
CA LEU A 223 4.29 26.50 -11.29
C LEU A 223 4.71 25.67 -10.07
N ASP A 224 3.73 25.32 -9.23
CA ASP A 224 3.92 24.42 -8.09
C ASP A 224 4.10 22.96 -8.56
N PRO A 225 5.17 22.24 -8.19
CA PRO A 225 5.40 20.87 -8.65
C PRO A 225 4.40 19.86 -8.05
N HIS A 226 3.83 19.01 -8.91
CA HIS A 226 2.87 17.97 -8.55
C HIS A 226 3.33 16.57 -8.97
N VAL A 227 2.95 15.55 -8.21
CA VAL A 227 3.12 14.14 -8.59
C VAL A 227 1.75 13.54 -8.87
N ALA A 228 1.56 12.98 -10.06
CA ALA A 228 0.35 12.25 -10.40
C ALA A 228 0.49 10.78 -9.96
N ILE A 229 -0.45 10.28 -9.16
CA ILE A 229 -0.47 8.88 -8.72
C ILE A 229 -1.72 8.22 -9.30
N VAL A 230 -1.52 7.15 -10.05
CA VAL A 230 -2.57 6.34 -10.64
C VAL A 230 -2.35 4.88 -10.29
N SER A 231 -3.40 4.07 -10.19
CA SER A 231 -3.30 2.66 -9.81
C SER A 231 -4.47 1.89 -10.39
N GLY A 232 -4.33 0.57 -10.55
CA GLY A 232 -5.47 -0.26 -10.96
C GLY A 232 -5.98 0.11 -12.35
N LEU A 233 -5.05 0.35 -13.30
CA LEU A 233 -5.42 0.55 -14.69
C LEU A 233 -6.10 -0.69 -15.26
N GLU A 234 -5.73 -1.87 -14.75
CA GLU A 234 -6.35 -3.17 -15.02
C GLU A 234 -6.63 -3.39 -16.52
N LEU A 235 -5.65 -3.05 -17.39
CA LEU A 235 -5.83 -3.17 -18.84
C LEU A 235 -6.12 -4.62 -19.23
N GLY A 236 -7.22 -4.81 -19.97
CA GLY A 236 -7.71 -6.13 -20.37
C GLY A 236 -8.89 -6.65 -19.56
N LYS A 237 -9.35 -5.90 -18.55
CA LYS A 237 -10.59 -6.21 -17.83
C LYS A 237 -11.82 -5.92 -18.70
N SER A 238 -12.88 -6.70 -18.56
CA SER A 238 -14.07 -6.64 -19.43
C SER A 238 -14.92 -5.36 -19.28
N ASP A 239 -14.90 -4.75 -18.09
CA ASP A 239 -15.64 -3.53 -17.74
C ASP A 239 -14.75 -2.28 -17.75
N GLN A 240 -13.56 -2.35 -18.36
CA GLN A 240 -12.66 -1.22 -18.51
C GLN A 240 -13.33 -0.09 -19.31
N ASP A 241 -13.10 1.16 -18.93
CA ASP A 241 -13.42 2.35 -19.72
C ASP A 241 -12.17 2.83 -20.48
N PRO A 242 -12.04 2.53 -21.79
CA PRO A 242 -10.87 2.91 -22.57
C PRO A 242 -10.77 4.43 -22.79
N LEU A 243 -11.92 5.12 -22.82
CA LEU A 243 -11.96 6.56 -23.04
C LEU A 243 -11.37 7.29 -21.84
N ALA A 244 -11.70 6.87 -20.61
CA ALA A 244 -11.13 7.47 -19.41
C ALA A 244 -9.60 7.40 -19.39
N LEU A 245 -9.02 6.29 -19.84
CA LEU A 245 -7.57 6.10 -19.90
C LEU A 245 -6.92 6.96 -20.99
N GLU A 246 -7.56 7.07 -22.15
CA GLU A 246 -7.10 7.96 -23.23
C GLU A 246 -7.16 9.43 -22.79
N LEU A 247 -8.25 9.87 -22.16
CA LEU A 247 -8.38 11.23 -21.62
C LEU A 247 -7.32 11.53 -20.56
N LEU A 248 -6.99 10.57 -19.69
CA LEU A 248 -5.90 10.70 -18.73
C LEU A 248 -4.55 10.90 -19.44
N SER A 249 -4.26 10.06 -20.44
CA SER A 249 -3.03 10.16 -21.23
C SER A 249 -2.92 11.52 -21.92
N GLU A 250 -3.98 11.96 -22.61
CA GLU A 250 -4.02 13.25 -23.30
C GLU A 250 -3.92 14.44 -22.33
N PHE A 251 -4.53 14.35 -21.14
CA PHE A 251 -4.38 15.35 -20.10
C PHE A 251 -2.94 15.44 -19.58
N LEU A 252 -2.30 14.31 -19.26
CA LEU A 252 -0.91 14.29 -18.76
C LEU A 252 0.08 14.76 -19.83
N CYS A 253 -0.20 14.50 -21.10
CA CYS A 253 0.56 15.05 -22.23
C CYS A 253 0.24 16.53 -22.49
N GLY A 254 -0.81 17.07 -21.87
CA GLY A 254 -1.27 18.46 -22.00
C GLY A 254 -1.98 18.79 -23.30
N ASN A 255 -2.48 17.77 -23.99
CA ASN A 255 -3.27 17.91 -25.22
C ASN A 255 -4.76 18.16 -24.92
N LEU A 256 -5.18 18.01 -23.65
CA LEU A 256 -6.57 18.09 -23.24
C LEU A 256 -6.82 19.24 -22.24
N GLY A 257 -7.81 20.08 -22.55
CA GLY A 257 -8.27 21.16 -21.68
C GLY A 257 -7.89 22.57 -22.15
N GLY A 258 -8.44 23.57 -21.48
CA GLY A 258 -8.06 24.98 -21.68
C GLY A 258 -6.74 25.32 -20.96
N GLU A 259 -6.34 26.59 -20.97
CA GLU A 259 -5.06 27.06 -20.41
C GLU A 259 -4.80 26.61 -18.96
N LEU A 260 -5.81 26.69 -18.07
CA LEU A 260 -5.67 26.26 -16.68
C LEU A 260 -5.31 24.76 -16.53
N ASN A 261 -5.84 23.91 -17.42
CA ASN A 261 -5.51 22.48 -17.40
C ASN A 261 -4.12 22.22 -17.99
N LYS A 262 -3.65 23.07 -18.92
CA LYS A 262 -2.28 23.00 -19.43
C LYS A 262 -1.29 23.34 -18.33
N ASP A 263 -1.53 24.39 -17.54
CA ASP A 263 -0.65 24.76 -16.41
C ASP A 263 -0.59 23.65 -15.36
N LEU A 264 -1.72 23.02 -15.06
CA LEU A 264 -1.76 21.87 -14.15
C LEU A 264 -1.00 20.66 -14.73
N ALA A 265 -1.19 20.33 -16.00
CA ALA A 265 -0.45 19.26 -16.66
C ALA A 265 1.06 19.54 -16.71
N ALA A 266 1.43 20.80 -16.97
CA ALA A 266 2.81 21.28 -16.96
C ALA A 266 3.47 21.17 -15.59
N SER A 267 2.67 21.36 -14.53
CA SER A 267 3.08 21.26 -13.14
C SER A 267 3.35 19.82 -12.67
N VAL A 268 2.86 18.80 -13.41
CA VAL A 268 3.11 17.39 -13.06
C VAL A 268 4.55 17.00 -13.38
N VAL A 269 5.40 16.89 -12.36
CA VAL A 269 6.84 16.58 -12.53
C VAL A 269 7.13 15.08 -12.63
N ARG A 270 6.17 14.23 -12.25
CA ARG A 270 6.30 12.76 -12.26
C ARG A 270 4.94 12.07 -12.21
N VAL A 271 4.83 10.94 -12.90
CA VAL A 271 3.68 10.04 -12.84
C VAL A 271 4.10 8.73 -12.21
N VAL A 272 3.37 8.28 -11.19
CA VAL A 272 3.58 6.99 -10.52
C VAL A 272 2.38 6.10 -10.79
N VAL A 273 2.61 4.96 -11.43
CA VAL A 273 1.61 3.90 -11.63
C VAL A 273 1.78 2.85 -10.53
N ALA A 274 0.95 2.92 -9.49
CA ALA A 274 1.03 2.11 -8.28
C ALA A 274 0.33 0.74 -8.43
N GLY A 275 0.86 -0.11 -9.31
CA GLY A 275 0.47 -1.51 -9.45
C GLY A 275 -0.89 -1.76 -10.12
N ASN A 276 -1.12 -3.03 -10.43
CA ASN A 276 -2.31 -3.54 -11.14
C ASN A 276 -2.50 -2.81 -12.48
N SER A 277 -1.42 -2.73 -13.25
CA SER A 277 -1.43 -2.09 -14.57
C SER A 277 -2.07 -2.99 -15.62
N LEU A 278 -1.83 -4.31 -15.53
CA LEU A 278 -2.42 -5.33 -16.37
C LEU A 278 -3.44 -6.16 -15.60
N PHE A 279 -4.52 -6.52 -16.26
CA PHE A 279 -5.46 -7.51 -15.74
C PHE A 279 -5.07 -8.91 -16.24
N ASN A 280 -4.88 -9.84 -15.32
CA ASN A 280 -4.61 -11.25 -15.64
C ASN A 280 -5.84 -12.11 -15.33
N GLN A 281 -6.62 -12.43 -16.36
CA GLN A 281 -7.88 -13.21 -16.25
C GLN A 281 -7.69 -14.63 -15.71
N LYS A 282 -6.47 -15.16 -15.64
CA LYS A 282 -6.21 -16.51 -15.08
C LYS A 282 -6.76 -16.66 -13.65
N GLU A 283 -6.76 -15.60 -12.84
CA GLU A 283 -7.33 -15.64 -11.49
C GLU A 283 -8.87 -15.74 -11.45
N LEU A 284 -9.58 -15.30 -12.49
CA LEU A 284 -11.06 -15.35 -12.50
C LEU A 284 -11.59 -16.69 -13.03
N GLU A 285 -10.81 -17.39 -13.88
CA GLU A 285 -11.29 -18.53 -14.66
C GLU A 285 -10.74 -19.90 -14.26
N GLU A 286 -9.72 -19.99 -13.40
CA GLU A 286 -9.20 -21.27 -12.92
C GLU A 286 -10.22 -22.09 -12.09
N ALA A 287 -11.39 -21.53 -11.80
CA ALA A 287 -12.51 -22.27 -11.23
C ALA A 287 -13.33 -23.11 -12.23
N SER A 288 -13.22 -22.96 -13.57
CA SER A 288 -14.27 -23.57 -14.43
C SER A 288 -14.07 -23.76 -15.95
N LYS A 289 -12.90 -24.04 -16.56
CA LYS A 289 -12.86 -24.45 -17.99
C LYS A 289 -11.62 -25.24 -18.50
N PRO A 290 -11.77 -26.11 -19.53
CA PRO A 290 -10.72 -26.98 -20.08
C PRO A 290 -9.67 -26.29 -20.97
N LYS A 291 -8.46 -26.88 -20.98
CA LYS A 291 -7.16 -26.39 -21.50
C LYS A 291 -7.04 -26.04 -22.99
N TYR A 292 -8.09 -26.12 -23.80
CA TYR A 292 -8.02 -25.88 -25.26
C TYR A 292 -8.27 -24.42 -25.68
N MET A 293 -8.65 -23.52 -24.76
CA MET A 293 -8.80 -22.07 -25.03
C MET A 293 -7.53 -21.24 -24.78
N ALA A 294 -6.36 -21.88 -24.62
CA ALA A 294 -5.12 -21.22 -24.22
C ALA A 294 -4.49 -20.30 -25.28
N ARG A 295 -4.79 -20.49 -26.59
CA ARG A 295 -4.12 -19.73 -27.65
C ARG A 295 -4.64 -18.29 -27.79
N ASN A 296 -5.95 -18.08 -27.63
CA ASN A 296 -6.57 -16.76 -27.75
C ASN A 296 -6.26 -15.85 -26.55
N ALA A 297 -6.13 -16.44 -25.36
CA ALA A 297 -5.78 -15.72 -24.14
C ALA A 297 -4.34 -15.16 -24.16
N VAL A 298 -3.39 -15.92 -24.71
CA VAL A 298 -1.99 -15.46 -24.87
C VAL A 298 -1.89 -14.30 -25.86
N SER A 299 -2.63 -14.34 -26.97
CA SER A 299 -2.65 -13.22 -27.92
C SER A 299 -3.29 -11.97 -27.32
N LEU A 300 -4.33 -12.12 -26.51
CA LEU A 300 -4.99 -10.99 -25.86
C LEU A 300 -4.07 -10.34 -24.81
N GLY A 301 -3.41 -11.13 -23.96
CA GLY A 301 -2.45 -10.62 -22.99
C GLY A 301 -1.25 -9.89 -23.62
N LEU A 302 -0.81 -10.34 -24.79
CA LEU A 302 0.22 -9.64 -25.56
C LEU A 302 -0.29 -8.29 -26.09
N GLN A 303 -1.51 -8.24 -26.62
CA GLN A 303 -2.13 -7.00 -27.12
C GLN A 303 -2.34 -5.98 -26.01
N THR A 304 -2.83 -6.39 -24.84
CA THR A 304 -3.03 -5.49 -23.69
C THR A 304 -1.69 -4.95 -23.16
N THR A 305 -0.65 -5.79 -23.12
CA THR A 305 0.71 -5.36 -22.77
C THR A 305 1.25 -4.34 -23.78
N GLN A 306 1.04 -4.54 -25.08
CA GLN A 306 1.43 -3.59 -26.13
C GLN A 306 0.67 -2.26 -26.05
N GLN A 307 -0.62 -2.30 -25.70
CA GLN A 307 -1.42 -1.10 -25.46
C GLN A 307 -0.88 -0.32 -24.25
N LEU A 308 -0.60 -1.02 -23.14
CA LEU A 308 0.00 -0.41 -21.97
C LEU A 308 1.35 0.25 -22.29
N ASP A 309 2.25 -0.45 -22.99
CA ASP A 309 3.54 0.10 -23.45
C ASP A 309 3.36 1.35 -24.30
N SER A 310 2.33 1.39 -25.15
CA SER A 310 2.04 2.57 -25.99
C SER A 310 1.59 3.77 -25.16
N ILE A 311 0.66 3.58 -24.23
CA ILE A 311 0.14 4.64 -23.35
C ILE A 311 1.26 5.17 -22.46
N LEU A 312 2.02 4.27 -21.83
CA LEU A 312 3.15 4.65 -20.98
C LEU A 312 4.24 5.37 -21.77
N SER A 313 4.53 4.94 -23.00
CA SER A 313 5.49 5.62 -23.88
C SER A 313 5.01 7.03 -24.27
N ASN A 314 3.70 7.23 -24.50
CA ASN A 314 3.15 8.54 -24.80
C ASN A 314 3.31 9.49 -23.61
N ILE A 315 2.92 9.05 -22.40
CA ILE A 315 3.07 9.85 -21.17
C ILE A 315 4.55 10.12 -20.90
N ALA A 316 5.40 9.08 -21.00
CA ALA A 316 6.84 9.19 -20.77
C ALA A 316 7.54 10.14 -21.75
N SER A 317 6.97 10.38 -22.94
CA SER A 317 7.54 11.36 -23.87
C SER A 317 7.46 12.81 -23.37
N THR A 318 6.60 13.08 -22.38
CA THR A 318 6.36 14.42 -21.83
C THR A 318 6.78 14.58 -20.37
N CYS A 319 6.73 13.52 -19.57
CA CYS A 319 7.12 13.56 -18.15
C CYS A 319 7.69 12.23 -17.66
N PRO A 320 8.50 12.22 -16.58
CA PRO A 320 8.97 10.98 -15.96
C PRO A 320 7.83 10.07 -15.47
N VAL A 321 7.91 8.76 -15.77
CA VAL A 321 6.93 7.73 -15.39
C VAL A 321 7.60 6.58 -14.65
N ASP A 322 7.09 6.28 -13.46
CA ASP A 322 7.53 5.17 -12.62
C ASP A 322 6.40 4.14 -12.51
N VAL A 323 6.64 2.90 -12.95
CA VAL A 323 5.63 1.82 -12.85
C VAL A 323 6.00 0.84 -11.76
N MET A 324 5.21 0.82 -10.69
CA MET A 324 5.29 -0.17 -9.63
C MET A 324 4.58 -1.46 -10.04
N SER A 325 5.13 -2.59 -9.62
CA SER A 325 4.48 -3.89 -9.75
C SER A 325 3.32 -4.05 -8.74
N GLY A 326 2.20 -4.64 -9.18
CA GLY A 326 1.09 -5.06 -8.32
C GLY A 326 0.88 -6.58 -8.27
N PRO A 327 -0.08 -7.08 -7.47
CA PRO A 327 -0.41 -8.51 -7.37
C PRO A 327 -0.85 -9.17 -8.68
N LEU A 328 -1.53 -8.42 -9.56
CA LEU A 328 -2.05 -8.92 -10.84
C LEU A 328 -1.04 -8.83 -12.00
N ASP A 329 0.04 -8.07 -11.80
CA ASP A 329 1.05 -7.83 -12.82
C ASP A 329 2.01 -9.03 -12.95
N PRO A 330 2.66 -9.23 -14.12
CA PRO A 330 3.56 -10.36 -14.37
C PRO A 330 4.91 -10.22 -13.64
N THR A 331 4.89 -10.34 -12.31
CA THR A 331 6.05 -10.31 -11.40
C THR A 331 5.95 -11.43 -10.35
N ASN A 332 6.84 -11.45 -9.35
CA ASN A 332 6.69 -12.31 -8.19
C ASN A 332 5.55 -11.85 -7.27
N HIS A 333 4.84 -12.83 -6.69
CA HIS A 333 3.74 -12.58 -5.74
C HIS A 333 4.22 -12.29 -4.31
N ILE A 334 5.42 -12.75 -3.94
CA ILE A 334 5.98 -12.56 -2.59
C ILE A 334 6.58 -11.15 -2.48
N LEU A 335 6.37 -10.46 -1.36
CA LEU A 335 7.05 -9.18 -1.09
C LEU A 335 8.54 -9.38 -0.71
N PRO A 336 9.44 -8.49 -1.17
CA PRO A 336 9.19 -7.38 -2.08
C PRO A 336 9.00 -7.84 -3.53
N GLN A 337 7.96 -7.32 -4.20
CA GLN A 337 7.75 -7.57 -5.62
C GLN A 337 8.81 -6.83 -6.44
N GLN A 338 9.48 -7.55 -7.34
CA GLN A 338 10.55 -6.96 -8.15
C GLN A 338 9.97 -6.14 -9.31
N PRO A 339 10.73 -5.18 -9.86
CA PRO A 339 10.31 -4.38 -11.01
C PRO A 339 9.86 -5.24 -12.19
N LEU A 340 8.87 -4.74 -12.94
CA LEU A 340 8.41 -5.39 -14.17
C LEU A 340 9.53 -5.45 -15.22
N HIS A 341 9.64 -6.59 -15.89
CA HIS A 341 10.74 -6.84 -16.81
C HIS A 341 10.66 -5.97 -18.08
N ARG A 342 11.81 -5.48 -18.56
CA ARG A 342 11.91 -4.60 -19.74
C ARG A 342 11.27 -5.15 -21.01
N CYS A 343 11.18 -6.48 -21.16
CA CYS A 343 10.57 -7.10 -22.34
C CYS A 343 9.09 -6.74 -22.52
N LEU A 344 8.41 -6.30 -21.45
CA LEU A 344 7.01 -5.89 -21.50
C LEU A 344 6.82 -4.50 -22.11
N PHE A 345 7.84 -3.64 -22.05
CA PHE A 345 7.72 -2.23 -22.44
C PHE A 345 8.83 -1.78 -23.40
N PRO A 346 8.94 -2.38 -24.60
CA PRO A 346 10.00 -2.04 -25.55
C PRO A 346 9.97 -0.56 -26.00
N ARG A 347 8.80 0.07 -26.10
CA ARG A 347 8.67 1.48 -26.52
C ARG A 347 8.99 2.41 -25.36
N ALA A 348 8.38 2.20 -24.19
CA ALA A 348 8.57 3.08 -23.05
C ALA A 348 10.03 3.05 -22.56
N TYR A 349 10.67 1.87 -22.51
CA TYR A 349 12.10 1.75 -22.16
C TYR A 349 13.08 2.33 -23.20
N ALA A 350 12.61 2.82 -24.35
CA ALA A 350 13.44 3.62 -25.24
C ALA A 350 13.63 5.05 -24.71
N LEU A 351 12.77 5.49 -23.78
CA LEU A 351 12.79 6.82 -23.18
C LEU A 351 13.52 6.77 -21.83
N GLN A 352 14.38 7.76 -21.57
CA GLN A 352 15.11 7.87 -20.29
C GLN A 352 14.21 8.26 -19.12
N THR A 353 13.03 8.80 -19.43
CA THR A 353 11.98 9.23 -18.50
C THR A 353 11.12 8.07 -18.01
N PHE A 354 11.29 6.86 -18.51
CA PHE A 354 10.53 5.69 -18.10
C PHE A 354 11.35 4.71 -17.25
N GLN A 355 10.78 4.23 -16.15
CA GLN A 355 11.35 3.12 -15.39
C GLN A 355 10.28 2.24 -14.73
N THR A 356 10.61 0.98 -14.48
CA THR A 356 9.82 0.11 -13.60
C THR A 356 10.52 0.01 -12.24
N VAL A 357 9.74 0.01 -11.17
CA VAL A 357 10.23 0.11 -9.78
C VAL A 357 9.65 -1.03 -8.92
N PRO A 358 10.27 -1.40 -7.79
CA PRO A 358 9.76 -2.48 -6.96
C PRO A 358 8.48 -2.07 -6.21
N ASN A 359 7.81 -3.06 -5.62
CA ASN A 359 6.82 -2.85 -4.57
C ASN A 359 7.33 -3.54 -3.28
N PRO A 360 7.65 -2.80 -2.22
CA PRO A 360 7.41 -1.36 -2.01
C PRO A 360 8.34 -0.42 -2.81
N TYR A 361 7.91 0.84 -2.98
CA TYR A 361 8.65 1.92 -3.65
C TYR A 361 8.95 3.05 -2.66
N HIS A 362 10.18 3.58 -2.67
CA HIS A 362 10.66 4.64 -1.79
C HIS A 362 11.57 5.61 -2.57
N VAL A 363 11.18 6.88 -2.56
CA VAL A 363 11.71 7.94 -3.43
C VAL A 363 11.59 9.27 -2.69
N ALA A 364 12.49 10.22 -2.96
CA ALA A 364 12.23 11.64 -2.69
C ALA A 364 12.01 12.40 -4.00
N VAL A 365 10.94 13.18 -4.07
CA VAL A 365 10.64 14.13 -5.15
C VAL A 365 10.63 15.53 -4.56
N ASP A 366 11.51 16.38 -5.06
CA ASP A 366 11.70 17.76 -4.57
C ASP A 366 11.86 17.86 -3.05
N GLY A 367 12.65 16.95 -2.47
CA GLY A 367 12.90 16.88 -1.02
C GLY A 367 11.76 16.28 -0.19
N VAL A 368 10.61 15.95 -0.78
CA VAL A 368 9.53 15.19 -0.14
C VAL A 368 9.78 13.70 -0.33
N GLN A 369 10.05 12.99 0.77
CA GLN A 369 10.39 11.56 0.81
C GLN A 369 9.21 10.67 1.19
#